data_AF-A0A239LUN5-F1
#
_entry.id   AF-A0A239LUN5-F1
#
_cell.length_a   1.000
_cell.length_b   1.000
_cell.length_c   1.000
_cell.angle_alpha   90.00
_cell.angle_beta   90.00
_cell.angle_gamma   90.00
#
_symmetry.space_group_name_H-M   'P 1'
#
loop_
_entity.id
_entity.type
_entity.pdbx_description
1 polymer ?
#
loop_
_entity_poly.entity_id
_entity_poly.type
_entity_poly.pdbx_seq_one_letter_code
_entity_poly.pdbx_strand_id
1 'polypeptide(L)'
;MPRGGKRDGAGRKVGSANTKTREIADRAASEGLTPLEFMLQVMRNDALPENASPAQQAAQLAMRFEAAKAAAPYIHPRLSSVEANIKGDFSYTNLTDDELDAAITQAAAEAGVDVGATGESPAESGPKAV
;
A
#
# COMPACT_ATOMS: atom_id res chain seq x y z
N MET A 1 26.20 23.23 31.79
CA MET A 1 25.10 22.26 31.61
C MET A 1 24.84 22.10 30.11
N PRO A 2 25.03 20.92 29.50
CA PRO A 2 24.77 20.80 28.06
C PRO A 2 23.26 20.68 27.81
N ARG A 3 22.69 21.67 27.12
CA ARG A 3 21.29 21.70 26.67
C ARG A 3 21.24 21.22 25.21
N GLY A 4 20.54 20.11 24.96
CA GLY A 4 20.12 19.68 23.62
C GLY A 4 21.06 18.67 22.94
N GLY A 5 20.76 17.38 23.10
CA GLY A 5 21.31 16.29 22.29
C GLY A 5 20.17 15.44 21.73
N LYS A 6 20.43 14.73 20.64
CA LYS A 6 19.47 13.80 20.02
C LYS A 6 19.03 12.76 21.05
N ARG A 7 17.72 12.65 21.28
CA ARG A 7 17.08 11.58 22.05
C ARG A 7 16.15 10.80 21.13
N ASP A 8 15.82 9.57 21.46
CA ASP A 8 14.82 8.82 20.71
C ASP A 8 13.48 9.55 20.77
N GLY A 9 12.93 9.86 19.60
CA GLY A 9 11.73 10.71 19.46
C GLY A 9 11.95 12.21 19.60
N ALA A 10 13.19 12.69 19.80
CA ALA A 10 13.47 14.12 19.81
C ALA A 10 13.53 14.70 18.39
N GLY A 11 12.98 15.89 18.24
CA GLY A 11 12.92 16.61 16.97
C GLY A 11 11.53 16.53 16.34
N ARG A 12 11.43 17.10 15.15
CA ARG A 12 10.18 17.22 14.42
C ARG A 12 9.90 15.95 13.63
N LYS A 13 8.68 15.41 13.71
CA LYS A 13 8.29 14.17 13.01
C LYS A 13 8.59 14.26 11.52
N VAL A 14 9.24 13.24 10.97
CA VAL A 14 9.58 13.15 9.54
C VAL A 14 8.30 13.28 8.71
N GLY A 15 8.33 14.15 7.70
CA GLY A 15 7.18 14.39 6.80
C GLY A 15 6.11 15.35 7.34
N SER A 16 6.27 15.93 8.53
CA SER A 16 5.33 16.96 8.98
C SER A 16 5.46 18.24 8.14
N ALA A 17 4.35 18.92 7.84
CA ALA A 17 4.33 20.21 7.14
C ALA A 17 4.65 21.38 8.08
N ASN A 18 5.54 22.28 7.68
CA ASN A 18 5.91 23.46 8.48
C ASN A 18 4.67 24.34 8.68
N THR A 19 4.57 25.06 9.79
CA THR A 19 3.42 25.94 10.09
C THR A 19 3.09 26.85 8.90
N LYS A 20 4.13 27.49 8.33
CA LYS A 20 4.01 28.36 7.14
C LYS A 20 3.49 27.63 5.90
N THR A 21 3.91 26.39 5.65
CA THR A 21 3.43 25.62 4.49
C THR A 21 1.97 25.18 4.65
N ARG A 22 1.52 24.97 5.89
CA ARG A 22 0.13 24.60 6.18
C ARG A 22 -0.80 25.80 6.03
N GLU A 23 -0.42 26.95 6.59
CA GLU A 23 -1.18 28.20 6.46
C GLU A 23 -1.36 28.64 4.99
N ILE A 24 -0.34 28.48 4.15
CA ILE A 24 -0.43 28.79 2.72
C ILE A 24 -1.39 27.82 2.01
N ALA A 25 -1.30 26.52 2.33
CA ALA A 25 -2.20 25.51 1.77
C ALA A 25 -3.65 25.74 2.20
N ASP A 26 -3.88 26.06 3.48
CA ASP A 26 -5.19 26.36 4.03
C ASP A 26 -5.78 27.64 3.41
N ARG A 27 -4.96 28.67 3.22
CA ARG A 27 -5.38 29.90 2.53
C ARG A 27 -5.73 29.64 1.07
N ALA A 28 -4.86 28.96 0.32
CA ALA A 28 -5.12 28.61 -1.07
C ALA A 28 -6.36 27.72 -1.21
N ALA A 29 -6.61 26.81 -0.26
CA ALA A 29 -7.83 26.02 -0.21
C ALA A 29 -9.07 26.88 0.05
N SER A 30 -8.99 27.85 0.97
CA SER A 30 -10.10 28.77 1.26
C SER A 30 -10.40 29.72 0.09
N GLU A 31 -9.38 30.10 -0.68
CA GLU A 31 -9.49 30.98 -1.85
C GLU A 31 -9.81 30.20 -3.13
N GLY A 32 -9.90 28.87 -3.08
CA GLY A 32 -10.16 28.03 -4.26
C GLY A 32 -9.01 27.99 -5.26
N LEU A 33 -7.80 28.39 -4.87
CA LEU A 33 -6.59 28.39 -5.72
C LEU A 33 -5.83 27.07 -5.62
N THR A 34 -6.54 25.97 -5.38
CA THR A 34 -5.89 24.64 -5.28
C THR A 34 -5.50 24.15 -6.68
N PRO A 35 -4.44 23.31 -6.79
CA PRO A 35 -4.08 22.70 -8.07
C PRO A 35 -5.24 21.95 -8.73
N LEU A 36 -6.10 21.31 -7.92
CA LEU A 36 -7.28 20.61 -8.41
C LEU A 36 -8.30 21.57 -9.03
N GLU A 37 -8.56 22.70 -8.36
CA GLU A 37 -9.52 23.69 -8.85
C GLU A 37 -9.04 24.34 -10.15
N PHE A 38 -7.73 24.62 -10.27
CA PHE A 38 -7.16 25.11 -11.51
C PHE A 38 -7.35 24.13 -12.68
N MET A 39 -7.09 22.83 -12.46
CA MET A 39 -7.32 21.80 -13.48
C MET A 39 -8.79 21.75 -13.89
N LEU A 40 -9.73 21.85 -12.93
CA LEU A 40 -11.17 21.91 -13.20
C LEU A 40 -11.58 23.15 -13.97
N GLN A 41 -11.01 24.32 -13.66
CA GLN A 41 -11.26 25.57 -14.40
C GLN A 41 -10.77 25.47 -15.85
N VAL A 42 -9.57 24.93 -16.08
CA VAL A 42 -9.03 24.72 -17.43
C VAL A 42 -9.95 23.78 -18.23
N MET A 43 -10.44 22.69 -17.63
CA MET A 43 -11.39 21.78 -18.28
C MET A 43 -12.73 22.44 -18.61
N ARG A 44 -13.26 23.27 -17.71
CA ARG A 44 -14.58 23.93 -17.85
C ARG A 44 -14.55 25.15 -18.77
N ASN A 45 -13.41 25.79 -18.94
CA ASN A 45 -13.30 27.00 -19.75
C ASN A 45 -13.50 26.68 -21.23
N ASP A 46 -14.74 26.80 -21.69
CA ASP A 46 -15.15 26.61 -23.08
C ASP A 46 -14.87 27.81 -23.99
N ALA A 47 -14.36 28.92 -23.43
CA ALA A 47 -14.04 30.12 -24.19
C ALA A 47 -12.89 29.86 -25.18
N LEU A 48 -13.25 29.56 -26.42
CA LEU A 48 -12.38 29.71 -27.57
C LEU A 48 -12.30 31.21 -27.89
N PRO A 49 -11.10 31.76 -28.14
CA PRO A 49 -11.00 33.11 -28.69
C PRO A 49 -11.85 33.22 -29.96
N GLU A 50 -12.65 34.29 -30.12
CA GLU A 50 -13.57 34.46 -31.27
C GLU A 50 -12.86 34.38 -32.64
N ASN A 51 -11.54 34.58 -32.68
CA ASN A 51 -10.69 34.47 -33.87
C ASN A 51 -9.66 33.34 -33.80
N ALA A 52 -9.93 32.29 -33.03
CA ALA A 52 -8.97 31.21 -32.84
C ALA A 52 -8.72 30.42 -34.13
N SER A 53 -7.45 30.34 -34.53
CA SER A 53 -7.05 29.48 -35.65
C SER A 53 -7.30 28.00 -35.32
N PRO A 54 -7.48 27.11 -36.32
CA PRO A 54 -7.69 25.68 -36.06
C PRO A 54 -6.59 25.05 -35.19
N ALA A 55 -5.35 25.55 -35.30
CA ALA A 55 -4.23 25.11 -34.48
C ALA A 55 -4.38 25.52 -33.01
N GLN A 56 -4.89 26.72 -32.72
CA GLN A 56 -5.14 27.19 -31.36
C GLN A 56 -6.27 26.41 -30.69
N GLN A 57 -7.32 26.08 -31.44
CA GLN A 57 -8.41 25.23 -30.96
C GLN A 57 -7.91 23.84 -30.57
N ALA A 58 -7.08 23.22 -31.41
CA ALA A 58 -6.48 21.92 -31.12
C ALA A 58 -5.56 21.95 -29.89
N ALA A 59 -4.75 23.00 -29.73
CA ALA A 59 -3.89 23.17 -28.56
C ALA A 59 -4.72 23.32 -27.26
N GLN A 60 -5.85 24.03 -27.32
CA GLN A 60 -6.71 24.22 -26.16
C GLN A 60 -7.43 22.92 -25.77
N LEU A 61 -7.89 22.13 -26.75
CA LEU A 61 -8.42 20.79 -26.49
C LEU A 61 -7.38 19.86 -25.85
N ALA A 62 -6.12 19.92 -26.31
CA ALA A 62 -5.03 19.14 -25.72
C ALA A 62 -4.79 19.51 -24.25
N MET A 63 -4.72 20.81 -23.93
CA MET A 63 -4.57 21.29 -22.55
C MET A 63 -5.73 20.82 -21.65
N ARG A 64 -6.97 20.85 -22.15
CA ARG A 64 -8.14 20.35 -21.42
C ARG A 64 -8.07 18.85 -21.17
N PHE A 65 -7.64 18.08 -22.17
CA PHE A 65 -7.47 16.64 -22.05
C PHE A 65 -6.40 16.27 -21.01
N GLU A 66 -5.27 16.98 -21.01
CA GLU A 66 -4.22 16.78 -20.02
C GLU A 66 -4.68 17.12 -18.60
N ALA A 67 -5.39 18.25 -18.43
CA ALA A 67 -5.97 18.63 -17.14
C ALA A 67 -6.96 17.57 -16.63
N ALA A 68 -7.81 17.02 -17.50
CA ALA A 68 -8.74 15.95 -17.16
C ALA A 68 -8.04 14.68 -16.70
N LYS A 69 -7.00 14.27 -17.43
CA LYS A 69 -6.18 13.10 -17.09
C LYS A 69 -5.49 13.27 -15.74
N ALA A 70 -4.99 14.47 -15.45
CA ALA A 70 -4.31 14.78 -14.20
C ALA A 70 -5.27 14.90 -13.00
N ALA A 71 -6.50 15.37 -13.20
CA ALA A 71 -7.52 15.48 -12.16
C ALA A 71 -8.21 14.15 -11.82
N ALA A 72 -8.30 13.22 -12.77
CA ALA A 72 -9.01 11.94 -12.62
C ALA A 72 -8.68 11.13 -11.34
N PRO A 73 -7.42 11.01 -10.87
CA PRO A 73 -7.06 10.31 -9.64
C PRO A 73 -7.72 10.84 -8.36
N TYR A 74 -8.08 12.13 -8.36
CA TYR A 74 -8.57 12.82 -7.17
C TYR A 74 -10.09 12.93 -7.12
N ILE A 75 -10.77 12.72 -8.26
CA ILE A 75 -12.21 12.84 -8.41
C ILE A 75 -12.87 11.47 -8.57
N HIS A 76 -12.20 10.54 -9.24
CA HIS A 76 -12.75 9.21 -9.50
C HIS A 76 -12.14 8.18 -8.53
N PRO A 77 -12.98 7.39 -7.83
CA PRO A 77 -12.48 6.29 -7.02
C PRO A 77 -11.62 5.34 -7.86
N ARG A 78 -10.40 5.05 -7.39
CA ARG A 78 -9.58 3.97 -7.96
C ARG A 78 -9.86 2.68 -7.21
N LEU A 79 -9.90 1.58 -7.96
CA LEU A 79 -9.84 0.24 -7.37
C LEU A 79 -8.51 0.11 -6.62
N SER A 80 -8.58 -0.02 -5.29
CA SER A 80 -7.43 -0.36 -4.46
C SER A 80 -7.06 -1.82 -4.72
N SER A 81 -5.85 -2.05 -5.27
CA SER A 81 -5.26 -3.38 -5.31
C SER A 81 -4.93 -3.82 -3.88
N VAL A 82 -5.59 -4.86 -3.38
CA VAL A 82 -5.24 -5.45 -2.09
C VAL A 82 -4.18 -6.51 -2.34
N GLU A 83 -2.92 -6.17 -2.07
CA GLU A 83 -1.83 -7.15 -1.99
C GLU A 83 -1.88 -7.80 -0.60
N ALA A 84 -2.46 -9.00 -0.51
CA ALA A 84 -2.46 -9.78 0.71
C ALA A 84 -1.06 -10.35 0.95
N ASN A 85 -0.20 -9.62 1.67
CA ASN A 85 1.04 -10.15 2.22
C ASN A 85 0.71 -11.07 3.41
N ILE A 86 0.32 -12.31 3.14
CA ILE A 86 0.19 -13.34 4.16
C ILE A 86 1.61 -13.78 4.54
N LYS A 87 2.19 -13.11 5.54
CA LYS A 87 3.36 -13.63 6.26
C LYS A 87 2.86 -14.66 7.28
N GLY A 88 2.50 -15.84 6.78
CA GLY A 88 2.44 -17.03 7.60
C GLY A 88 3.79 -17.72 7.50
N ASP A 89 4.43 -18.01 8.64
CA ASP A 89 5.51 -18.98 8.69
C ASP A 89 4.88 -20.36 8.44
N PHE A 90 4.62 -20.70 7.18
CA PHE A 90 4.15 -22.04 6.79
C PHE A 90 5.27 -23.08 6.83
N SER A 91 6.30 -22.86 7.65
CA SER A 91 7.41 -23.78 7.80
C SER A 91 7.06 -24.83 8.83
N TYR A 92 6.96 -26.08 8.39
CA TYR A 92 6.83 -27.27 9.26
C TYR A 92 7.99 -27.43 10.26
N THR A 93 9.06 -26.64 10.10
CA THR A 93 10.27 -26.68 10.94
C THR A 93 10.09 -26.02 12.31
N ASN A 94 9.00 -25.28 12.54
CA ASN A 94 8.74 -24.59 13.80
C ASN A 94 7.56 -25.19 14.61
N LEU A 95 6.94 -26.25 14.08
CA LEU A 95 5.92 -27.01 14.80
C LEU A 95 6.62 -28.08 15.64
N THR A 96 6.11 -28.30 16.84
CA THR A 96 6.52 -29.47 17.64
C THR A 96 6.00 -30.75 17.00
N ASP A 97 6.65 -31.90 17.25
CA ASP A 97 6.24 -33.18 16.67
C ASP A 97 4.76 -33.49 16.99
N ASP A 98 4.30 -33.16 18.20
CA ASP A 98 2.90 -33.31 18.63
C ASP A 98 1.92 -32.45 17.79
N GLU A 99 2.32 -31.23 17.43
CA GLU A 99 1.51 -30.32 16.61
C GLU A 99 1.49 -30.75 15.14
N LEU A 100 2.58 -31.34 14.65
CA LEU A 100 2.65 -31.94 13.31
C LEU A 100 1.73 -33.16 13.20
N ASP A 101 1.73 -34.03 14.21
CA ASP A 101 0.87 -35.21 14.25
C ASP A 101 -0.61 -34.81 14.32
N ALA A 102 -0.94 -33.79 15.13
CA ALA A 102 -2.29 -33.23 15.16
C ALA A 102 -2.72 -32.64 13.81
N ALA A 103 -1.82 -31.94 13.10
CA ALA A 103 -2.10 -31.40 11.78
C ALA A 103 -2.28 -32.49 10.70
N ILE A 104 -1.46 -33.55 10.75
CA ILE A 104 -1.55 -34.69 9.82
C ILE A 104 -2.84 -35.47 10.05
N THR A 105 -3.20 -35.75 11.30
CA THR A 105 -4.44 -36.46 11.64
C THR A 105 -5.68 -35.66 11.22
N GLN A 106 -5.67 -34.34 11.41
CA GLN A 106 -6.75 -33.47 10.98
C GLN A 106 -6.88 -33.44 9.45
N ALA A 107 -5.78 -33.28 8.72
CA ALA A 107 -5.79 -33.29 7.25
C ALA A 107 -6.17 -34.65 6.67
N ALA A 108 -5.76 -35.75 7.31
CA ALA A 108 -6.09 -37.12 6.93
C ALA A 108 -7.59 -37.42 7.11
N ALA A 109 -8.20 -36.94 8.20
CA ALA A 109 -9.63 -37.06 8.43
C ALA A 109 -10.46 -36.30 7.38
N GLU A 110 -10.01 -35.11 6.98
CA GLU A 110 -10.65 -34.31 5.93
C GLU A 110 -10.48 -34.94 4.52
N ALA A 111 -9.35 -35.60 4.27
CA ALA A 111 -9.06 -36.29 3.01
C ALA A 111 -9.60 -37.74 2.94
N GLY A 112 -10.13 -38.27 4.05
CA GLY A 112 -10.63 -39.65 4.13
C GLY A 112 -9.53 -40.71 4.04
N VAL A 113 -8.29 -40.38 4.42
CA VAL A 113 -7.14 -41.29 4.42
C VAL A 113 -6.89 -41.75 5.85
N ASP A 114 -6.90 -43.07 6.09
CA ASP A 114 -6.54 -43.63 7.40
C ASP A 114 -5.01 -43.63 7.56
N VAL A 115 -4.50 -42.76 8.44
CA VAL A 115 -3.10 -42.76 8.84
C VAL A 115 -3.02 -43.58 10.13
N GLY A 116 -2.72 -44.87 9.99
CA GLY A 116 -2.65 -45.81 11.11
C GLY A 116 -1.71 -45.32 12.21
N ALA A 117 -2.14 -45.44 13.46
CA ALA A 117 -1.50 -44.93 14.68
C ALA A 117 -0.20 -45.68 15.08
N THR A 118 0.62 -46.10 14.13
CA THR A 118 1.86 -46.83 14.38
C THR A 118 2.99 -46.24 13.54
N GLY A 119 3.51 -45.12 14.00
CA GLY A 119 4.68 -44.45 13.44
C GLY A 119 5.86 -44.38 14.40
N GLU A 120 5.95 -45.25 15.41
CA GLU A 120 7.15 -45.34 16.24
C GLU A 120 8.10 -46.36 15.60
N SER A 121 9.00 -45.88 14.74
CA SER A 121 10.15 -46.68 14.32
C SER A 121 10.98 -46.95 15.58
N PRO A 122 11.25 -48.22 15.95
CA PRO A 122 12.01 -48.50 17.15
C PRO A 122 13.38 -47.84 17.04
N ALA A 123 13.77 -47.11 18.09
CA ALA A 123 15.09 -46.53 18.23
C ALA A 123 16.15 -47.57 17.89
N GLU A 124 16.83 -47.39 16.75
CA GLU A 124 18.02 -48.16 16.43
C GLU A 124 19.05 -47.89 17.52
N SER A 125 19.22 -48.88 18.39
CA SER A 125 20.37 -48.99 19.27
C SER A 125 21.62 -49.06 18.41
N GLY A 126 22.32 -47.93 18.27
CA GLY A 126 23.63 -47.89 17.64
C GLY A 126 24.56 -48.93 18.29
N PRO A 127 25.41 -49.63 17.51
CA PRO A 127 26.28 -50.64 18.05
C PRO A 127 27.26 -50.03 19.07
N LYS A 128 27.32 -50.65 20.25
CA LYS A 128 28.37 -50.43 21.25
C LYS A 128 29.74 -50.75 20.63
N ALA A 129 30.70 -49.90 20.97
CA ALA A 129 32.10 -49.92 20.56
C ALA A 129 32.81 -51.28 20.70
N VAL A 130 33.77 -51.50 19.79
CA VAL A 130 35.15 -51.93 20.11
C VAL A 130 36.10 -50.96 19.42
#